data_AF-A0A962PGX8-F1
#
_entry.id   AF-A0A962PGX8-F1
#
_cell.length_a   1.000
_cell.length_b   1.000
_cell.length_c   1.000
_cell.angle_alpha   90.00
_cell.angle_beta   90.00
_cell.angle_gamma   90.00
#
_symmetry.space_group_name_H-M   'P 1'
#
loop_
_entity.id
_entity.type
_entity.pdbx_description
1 polymer ?
#
loop_
_entity_poly.entity_id
_entity_poly.type
_entity_poly.pdbx_seq_one_letter_code
_entity_poly.pdbx_strand_id
1 'polypeptide(L)'
;MQNWKENLGLGLARQMLGADLAIKRRTVKTGTVHRLFQTDGMSRDVGETSFEVAQRIVEAYADFLALAEPFPGCIGDARQLPHYKQAIRDALAVCIRACEDAELLTVLKQYYLKLCLWQDGVGEYPIGVDFSRIDLDAEPMKIARLVQQKALEIEKWRPVIEAEQDLLQRELAEMGL
;
A
#
# COMPACT_ATOMS: atom_id res chain seq x y z
N MET A 1 -11.22 -19.47 -12.18
CA MET A 1 -10.08 -19.10 -11.31
C MET A 1 -8.80 -18.71 -12.07
N GLN A 2 -8.75 -18.63 -13.41
CA GLN A 2 -7.52 -18.23 -14.15
C GLN A 2 -7.31 -16.71 -14.31
N ASN A 3 -8.37 -15.91 -14.35
CA ASN A 3 -8.30 -14.50 -14.75
C ASN A 3 -7.67 -13.56 -13.67
N TRP A 4 -7.78 -13.92 -12.39
CA TRP A 4 -7.27 -13.07 -11.30
C TRP A 4 -5.74 -13.15 -11.13
N LYS A 5 -5.15 -14.30 -11.47
CA LYS A 5 -3.68 -14.46 -11.55
C LYS A 5 -3.09 -13.59 -12.64
N GLU A 6 -3.79 -13.43 -13.77
CA GLU A 6 -3.36 -12.55 -14.85
C GLU A 6 -3.44 -11.08 -14.43
N ASN A 7 -4.50 -10.66 -13.72
CA ASN A 7 -4.60 -9.28 -13.23
C ASN A 7 -3.55 -8.95 -12.16
N LEU A 8 -3.32 -9.83 -11.18
CA LEU A 8 -2.27 -9.62 -10.16
C LEU A 8 -0.86 -9.81 -10.74
N GLY A 9 -0.70 -10.73 -11.69
CA GLY A 9 0.54 -10.96 -12.45
C GLY A 9 0.90 -9.77 -13.35
N LEU A 10 -0.09 -9.10 -13.93
CA LEU A 10 0.11 -7.83 -14.65
C LEU A 10 0.46 -6.70 -13.68
N GLY A 11 -0.12 -6.65 -12.48
CA GLY A 11 0.28 -5.75 -11.41
C GLY A 11 1.75 -5.95 -10.99
N LEU A 12 2.16 -7.20 -10.78
CA LEU A 12 3.54 -7.64 -10.53
C LEU A 12 4.48 -7.28 -11.68
N ALA A 13 4.10 -7.56 -12.92
CA ALA A 13 4.89 -7.20 -14.09
C ALA A 13 5.04 -5.67 -14.20
N ARG A 14 4.01 -4.90 -13.83
CA ARG A 14 4.08 -3.42 -13.73
C ARG A 14 4.98 -2.96 -12.59
N GLN A 15 4.99 -3.66 -11.46
CA GLN A 15 5.84 -3.36 -10.30
C GLN A 15 7.31 -3.72 -10.55
N MET A 16 7.57 -4.80 -11.30
CA MET A 16 8.93 -5.21 -11.71
C MET A 16 9.46 -4.42 -12.91
N LEU A 17 8.61 -4.04 -13.88
CA LEU A 17 8.98 -3.16 -15.00
C LEU A 17 8.97 -1.66 -14.61
N GLY A 18 8.39 -1.31 -13.45
CA GLY A 18 8.35 0.05 -12.91
C GLY A 18 9.69 0.57 -12.39
N ALA A 19 10.71 -0.29 -12.29
CA ALA A 19 12.07 0.11 -11.96
C ALA A 19 12.82 0.77 -13.13
N ASP A 20 12.28 0.79 -14.37
CA ASP A 20 13.05 1.24 -15.55
C ASP A 20 12.29 2.12 -16.57
N LEU A 21 11.20 2.79 -16.18
CA LEU A 21 10.52 3.75 -17.07
C LEU A 21 10.25 5.10 -16.38
N ALA A 22 11.33 5.85 -16.17
CA ALA A 22 11.28 7.29 -16.06
C ALA A 22 10.88 7.91 -17.42
N ILE A 23 9.57 8.05 -17.70
CA ILE A 23 9.11 8.80 -18.86
C ILE A 23 8.03 9.83 -18.48
N LYS A 24 8.50 11.07 -18.37
CA LYS A 24 7.87 12.32 -18.85
C LYS A 24 6.42 12.57 -18.39
N ARG A 25 6.25 13.07 -17.15
CA ARG A 25 4.98 13.66 -16.70
C ARG A 25 4.76 15.01 -17.41
N ARG A 26 3.84 15.01 -18.37
CA ARG A 26 3.19 16.22 -18.91
C ARG A 26 2.42 16.89 -17.77
N THR A 27 2.73 18.15 -17.51
CA THR A 27 1.89 19.05 -16.73
C THR A 27 0.47 19.08 -17.28
N VAL A 28 -0.50 18.61 -16.50
CA VAL A 28 -1.92 18.92 -16.71
C VAL A 28 -2.36 19.79 -15.55
N LYS A 29 -2.93 20.94 -15.92
CA LYS A 29 -3.44 21.98 -15.02
C LYS A 29 -4.56 21.43 -14.14
N THR A 30 -4.58 21.94 -12.93
CA THR A 30 -5.64 21.92 -11.92
C THR A 30 -7.04 21.88 -12.53
N GLY A 31 -7.74 20.77 -12.26
CA GLY A 31 -9.16 20.59 -12.51
C GLY A 31 -9.64 19.43 -11.66
N THR A 32 -10.30 19.76 -10.55
CA THR A 32 -11.11 18.92 -9.67
C THR A 32 -11.38 17.49 -10.19
N VAL A 33 -10.64 16.50 -9.67
CA VAL A 33 -10.99 15.08 -9.81
C VAL A 33 -11.60 14.60 -8.50
N HIS A 34 -12.78 15.13 -8.18
CA HIS A 34 -13.65 14.62 -7.13
C HIS A 34 -14.73 13.75 -7.80
N ARG A 35 -14.42 12.47 -8.00
CA ARG A 35 -15.33 11.31 -8.20
C ARG A 35 -14.63 10.29 -9.08
N LEU A 36 -14.29 9.13 -8.52
CA LEU A 36 -14.26 7.86 -9.26
C LEU A 36 -14.27 6.63 -8.33
N PHE A 37 -14.15 6.79 -7.01
CA PHE A 37 -14.46 5.73 -6.05
C PHE A 37 -15.83 6.00 -5.44
N GLN A 38 -16.87 5.40 -6.03
CA GLN A 38 -18.18 5.32 -5.41
C GLN A 38 -18.06 4.45 -4.15
N THR A 39 -18.22 5.09 -2.99
CA THR A 39 -18.35 4.45 -1.70
C THR A 39 -19.77 3.88 -1.57
N ASP A 40 -20.07 2.82 -2.30
CA ASP A 40 -21.25 2.02 -2.02
C ASP A 40 -20.91 0.99 -0.93
N GLY A 41 -21.49 1.17 0.25
CA GLY A 41 -21.50 0.15 1.30
C GLY A 41 -20.27 0.11 2.20
N MET A 42 -20.12 1.11 3.08
CA MET A 42 -19.39 0.94 4.35
C MET A 42 -20.20 0.00 5.26
N SER A 43 -20.26 -1.30 4.91
CA SER A 43 -20.93 -2.31 5.73
C SER A 43 -20.03 -2.67 6.91
N ARG A 44 -20.63 -2.65 8.10
CA ARG A 44 -20.01 -2.87 9.40
C ARG A 44 -20.33 -4.27 9.94
N ASP A 45 -20.46 -5.24 9.04
CA ASP A 45 -20.75 -6.62 9.42
C ASP A 45 -19.45 -7.42 9.55
N VAL A 46 -19.19 -7.91 10.76
CA VAL A 46 -18.23 -8.99 11.07
C VAL A 46 -18.87 -10.32 10.65
N GLY A 47 -19.41 -10.36 9.44
CA GLY A 47 -19.85 -11.56 8.75
C GLY A 47 -18.67 -12.09 7.97
N GLU A 48 -18.43 -13.40 8.07
CA GLU A 48 -17.41 -14.14 7.33
C GLU A 48 -17.27 -13.60 5.89
N THR A 49 -16.18 -12.87 5.61
CA THR A 49 -15.97 -12.28 4.29
C THR A 49 -15.90 -13.40 3.27
N SER A 50 -16.91 -13.52 2.40
CA SER A 50 -16.91 -14.54 1.36
C SER A 50 -15.65 -14.40 0.50
N PHE A 51 -15.16 -15.51 -0.05
CA PHE A 51 -13.95 -15.49 -0.86
C PHE A 51 -14.07 -14.52 -2.06
N GLU A 52 -15.25 -14.42 -2.68
CA GLU A 52 -15.49 -13.48 -3.80
C GLU A 52 -15.48 -12.01 -3.35
N VAL A 53 -15.91 -11.72 -2.12
CA VAL A 53 -15.81 -10.36 -1.55
C VAL A 53 -14.36 -10.06 -1.23
N ALA A 54 -13.65 -10.99 -0.59
CA ALA A 54 -12.24 -10.85 -0.26
C ALA A 54 -11.40 -10.58 -1.51
N GLN A 55 -11.62 -11.35 -2.58
CA GLN A 55 -10.89 -11.18 -3.84
C GLN A 55 -11.08 -9.77 -4.42
N ARG A 56 -12.31 -9.23 -4.43
CA ARG A 56 -12.58 -7.88 -4.93
C ARG A 56 -11.89 -6.79 -4.12
N ILE A 57 -11.86 -6.94 -2.78
CA ILE A 57 -11.16 -6.00 -1.90
C ILE A 57 -9.65 -6.04 -2.16
N VAL A 58 -9.07 -7.24 -2.30
CA VAL A 58 -7.65 -7.43 -2.60
C VAL A 58 -7.28 -6.86 -3.97
N GLU A 59 -8.12 -7.07 -5.00
CA GLU A 59 -7.93 -6.49 -6.34
C GLU A 59 -7.94 -4.95 -6.28
N ALA A 60 -8.93 -4.35 -5.61
CA ALA A 60 -9.00 -2.90 -5.43
C ALA A 60 -7.78 -2.35 -4.68
N TYR A 61 -7.27 -3.08 -3.67
CA TYR A 61 -6.06 -2.71 -2.95
C TYR A 61 -4.80 -2.84 -3.82
N ALA A 62 -4.68 -3.89 -4.62
CA ALA A 62 -3.56 -4.08 -5.54
C ALA A 62 -3.51 -2.97 -6.60
N ASP A 63 -4.66 -2.63 -7.19
CA ASP A 63 -4.78 -1.52 -8.14
C ASP A 63 -4.42 -0.18 -7.49
N PHE A 64 -4.83 0.02 -6.24
CA PHE A 64 -4.47 1.20 -5.47
C PHE A 64 -2.97 1.28 -5.22
N LEU A 65 -2.31 0.19 -4.78
CA LEU A 65 -0.86 0.17 -4.59
C LEU A 65 -0.11 0.45 -5.90
N ALA A 66 -0.58 -0.05 -7.04
CA ALA A 66 0.04 0.23 -8.33
C ALA A 66 0.06 1.74 -8.70
N LEU A 67 -0.80 2.55 -8.08
CA LEU A 67 -0.93 3.99 -8.34
C LEU A 67 -0.41 4.87 -7.20
N ALA A 68 -0.55 4.40 -5.96
CA ALA A 68 -0.44 5.20 -4.74
C ALA A 68 0.39 4.52 -3.64
N GLU A 69 1.18 3.49 -3.97
CA GLU A 69 2.12 2.89 -3.02
C GLU A 69 3.05 3.96 -2.43
N PRO A 70 3.15 4.07 -1.09
CA PRO A 70 4.10 4.94 -0.45
C PRO A 70 5.51 4.55 -0.87
N PHE A 71 6.35 5.53 -1.19
CA PHE A 71 7.76 5.29 -1.45
C PHE A 71 8.40 4.55 -0.25
N PRO A 72 9.42 3.71 -0.47
CA PRO A 72 10.11 3.04 0.63
C PRO A 72 10.53 4.03 1.72
N GLY A 73 10.14 3.73 2.96
CA GLY A 73 10.37 4.62 4.10
C GLY A 73 9.38 5.78 4.24
N CYS A 74 8.31 5.82 3.44
CA CYS A 74 7.19 6.76 3.60
C CYS A 74 5.98 6.09 4.24
N ILE A 75 5.16 6.91 4.88
CA ILE A 75 3.96 6.51 5.61
C ILE A 75 2.78 7.28 5.01
N GLY A 76 1.72 6.56 4.64
CA GLY A 76 0.47 7.13 4.15
C GLY A 76 -0.60 7.16 5.23
N ASP A 77 -1.67 7.92 4.99
CA ASP A 77 -2.83 7.92 5.90
C ASP A 77 -3.82 6.81 5.53
N ALA A 78 -4.28 6.05 6.53
CA ALA A 78 -5.19 4.93 6.33
C ALA A 78 -6.52 5.33 5.66
N ARG A 79 -6.94 6.61 5.76
CA ARG A 79 -8.15 7.13 5.08
C ARG A 79 -8.02 7.19 3.56
N GLN A 80 -6.81 7.08 3.03
CA GLN A 80 -6.55 7.07 1.59
C GLN A 80 -6.72 5.67 0.97
N LEU A 81 -6.80 4.62 1.80
CA LEU A 81 -7.02 3.27 1.34
C LEU A 81 -8.38 3.12 0.64
N PRO A 82 -8.50 2.23 -0.37
CA PRO A 82 -9.75 2.02 -1.10
C PRO A 82 -10.86 1.40 -0.25
N HIS A 83 -10.47 0.74 0.85
CA HIS A 83 -11.35 0.17 1.86
C HIS A 83 -10.75 0.41 3.25
N TYR A 84 -11.55 0.21 4.30
CA TYR A 84 -11.02 0.22 5.65
C TYR A 84 -9.88 -0.77 5.82
N LYS A 85 -8.82 -0.35 6.52
CA LYS A 85 -7.62 -1.14 6.74
C LYS A 85 -7.91 -2.55 7.26
N GLN A 86 -8.84 -2.68 8.20
CA GLN A 86 -9.26 -3.97 8.74
C GLN A 86 -9.92 -4.86 7.67
N ALA A 87 -10.79 -4.31 6.81
CA ALA A 87 -11.43 -5.07 5.75
C ALA A 87 -10.41 -5.58 4.72
N ILE A 88 -9.38 -4.78 4.40
CA ILE A 88 -8.27 -5.19 3.52
C ILE A 88 -7.46 -6.31 4.17
N ARG A 89 -7.15 -6.17 5.46
CA ARG A 89 -6.44 -7.17 6.25
C ARG A 89 -7.19 -8.51 6.26
N ASP A 90 -8.48 -8.50 6.56
CA ASP A 90 -9.32 -9.71 6.61
C ASP A 90 -9.44 -10.36 5.23
N ALA A 91 -9.64 -9.55 4.19
CA ALA A 91 -9.69 -10.02 2.80
C ALA A 91 -8.37 -10.67 2.36
N LEU A 92 -7.24 -10.04 2.65
CA LEU A 92 -5.92 -10.61 2.37
C LEU A 92 -5.70 -11.91 3.15
N ALA A 93 -6.11 -12.00 4.42
CA ALA A 93 -6.00 -13.22 5.20
C ALA A 93 -6.81 -14.39 4.59
N VAL A 94 -8.03 -14.11 4.11
CA VAL A 94 -8.84 -15.10 3.37
C VAL A 94 -8.14 -15.55 2.10
N CYS A 95 -7.63 -14.62 1.28
CA CYS A 95 -6.93 -14.95 0.04
C CYS A 95 -5.63 -15.71 0.30
N ILE A 96 -4.85 -15.34 1.33
CA ILE A 96 -3.60 -16.02 1.72
C ILE A 96 -3.86 -17.48 2.08
N ARG A 97 -4.87 -17.74 2.91
CA ARG A 97 -5.23 -19.11 3.34
C ARG A 97 -5.73 -19.99 2.20
N ALA A 98 -6.35 -19.39 1.19
CA ALA A 98 -6.89 -20.09 0.02
C ALA A 98 -5.92 -20.16 -1.17
N CYS A 99 -4.75 -19.52 -1.09
CA CYS A 99 -3.82 -19.43 -2.22
C CYS A 99 -2.85 -20.63 -2.25
N GLU A 100 -2.97 -21.46 -3.29
CA GLU A 100 -2.06 -22.59 -3.54
C GLU A 100 -0.81 -22.18 -4.36
N ASP A 101 -0.85 -21.01 -4.99
CA ASP A 101 0.23 -20.51 -5.84
C ASP A 101 1.30 -19.79 -5.02
N ALA A 102 2.54 -20.30 -5.03
CA ALA A 102 3.62 -19.81 -4.18
C ALA A 102 4.09 -18.39 -4.52
N GLU A 103 4.11 -18.02 -5.81
CA GLU A 103 4.51 -16.69 -6.24
C GLU A 103 3.47 -15.66 -5.82
N LEU A 104 2.20 -15.98 -6.07
CA LEU A 104 1.08 -15.13 -5.70
C LEU A 104 0.93 -15.00 -4.18
N LEU A 105 1.12 -16.10 -3.46
CA LEU A 105 1.13 -16.10 -1.99
C LEU A 105 2.20 -15.17 -1.44
N THR A 106 3.39 -15.14 -2.05
CA THR A 106 4.47 -14.23 -1.66
C THR A 106 4.04 -12.77 -1.82
N VAL A 107 3.36 -12.43 -2.90
CA VAL A 107 2.82 -11.08 -3.12
C VAL A 107 1.73 -10.72 -2.13
N LEU A 108 0.79 -11.63 -1.86
CA LEU A 108 -0.27 -11.39 -0.89
C LEU A 108 0.29 -11.14 0.51
N LYS A 109 1.33 -11.89 0.92
CA LYS A 109 2.07 -11.64 2.17
C LYS A 109 2.72 -10.25 2.19
N GLN A 110 3.33 -9.83 1.10
CA GLN A 110 3.91 -8.49 1.00
C GLN A 110 2.84 -7.40 1.11
N TYR A 111 1.70 -7.56 0.43
CA TYR A 111 0.58 -6.62 0.52
C TYR A 111 0.01 -6.54 1.94
N TYR A 112 -0.05 -7.69 2.63
CA TYR A 112 -0.43 -7.77 4.04
C TYR A 112 0.50 -6.94 4.92
N LEU A 113 1.80 -7.15 4.80
CA LEU A 113 2.80 -6.42 5.59
C LEU A 113 2.79 -4.92 5.27
N LYS A 114 2.56 -4.52 4.01
CA LYS A 114 2.47 -3.10 3.61
C LYS A 114 1.35 -2.34 4.31
N LEU A 115 0.37 -3.01 4.94
CA LEU A 115 -0.64 -2.32 5.74
C LEU A 115 -0.04 -1.52 6.89
N CYS A 116 1.12 -1.92 7.45
CA CYS A 116 1.79 -1.14 8.50
C CYS A 116 2.28 0.24 8.03
N LEU A 117 2.33 0.49 6.72
CA LEU A 117 2.72 1.81 6.18
C LEU A 117 1.55 2.79 6.11
N TRP A 118 0.33 2.35 6.43
CA TRP A 118 -0.89 3.16 6.36
C TRP A 118 -1.41 3.43 7.77
N GLN A 119 -1.14 4.61 8.32
CA GLN A 119 -1.45 4.94 9.72
C GLN A 119 -2.58 5.96 9.84
N ASP A 120 -3.37 5.87 10.90
CA ASP A 120 -4.44 6.83 11.15
C ASP A 120 -3.89 8.19 11.60
N GLY A 121 -4.29 9.27 10.94
CA GLY A 121 -3.95 10.63 11.37
C GLY A 121 -2.58 11.12 10.89
N VAL A 122 -2.03 10.50 9.85
CA VAL A 122 -0.84 10.98 9.11
C VAL A 122 -1.17 12.26 8.34
N GLY A 123 -2.38 12.35 7.79
CA GLY A 123 -2.86 13.50 7.03
C GLY A 123 -2.97 13.26 5.52
N GLU A 124 -3.17 14.33 4.76
CA GLU A 124 -3.39 14.24 3.31
C GLU A 124 -2.13 13.83 2.53
N TYR A 125 -0.95 14.22 3.03
CA TYR A 125 0.32 13.98 2.34
C TYR A 125 1.12 12.89 3.05
N PRO A 126 1.69 11.92 2.30
CA PRO A 126 2.61 10.94 2.86
C PRO A 126 3.79 11.62 3.56
N ILE A 127 4.19 11.06 4.69
CA ILE A 127 5.34 11.53 5.47
C ILE A 127 6.52 10.62 5.16
N GLY A 128 7.62 11.21 4.70
CA GLY A 128 8.89 10.54 4.50
C GLY A 128 9.70 11.17 3.39
N VAL A 129 10.78 10.47 3.01
CA VAL A 129 11.70 10.94 1.98
C VAL A 129 11.34 10.28 0.65
N ASP A 130 10.69 11.05 -0.21
CA ASP A 130 10.48 10.67 -1.60
C ASP A 130 11.76 10.97 -2.41
N PHE A 131 12.64 9.98 -2.50
CA PHE A 131 13.90 10.09 -3.23
C PHE A 131 13.71 10.37 -4.73
N SER A 132 12.54 10.08 -5.31
CA SER A 132 12.27 10.38 -6.72
C SER A 132 12.07 11.87 -7.00
N ARG A 133 11.83 12.66 -5.94
CA ARG A 133 11.57 14.11 -6.02
C ARG A 133 12.69 14.95 -5.42
N ILE A 134 13.76 14.31 -4.94
CA ILE A 134 14.95 15.02 -4.49
C ILE A 134 15.69 15.55 -5.71
N ASP A 135 15.90 16.85 -5.72
CA ASP A 135 16.83 17.50 -6.63
C ASP A 135 18.26 17.12 -6.23
N LEU A 136 18.88 16.20 -6.96
CA LEU A 136 20.24 15.74 -6.70
C LEU A 136 21.31 16.76 -7.11
N ASP A 137 20.94 17.76 -7.91
CA ASP A 137 21.82 18.88 -8.27
C ASP A 137 21.79 19.98 -7.20
N ALA A 138 20.91 19.84 -6.19
CA ALA A 138 20.89 20.74 -5.05
C ALA A 138 22.14 20.59 -4.18
N GLU A 139 22.46 21.65 -3.45
CA GLU A 139 23.57 21.66 -2.51
C GLU A 139 23.44 20.49 -1.50
N PRO A 140 24.49 19.65 -1.32
CA PRO A 140 24.41 18.44 -0.49
C PRO A 140 23.92 18.68 0.94
N MET A 141 24.27 19.83 1.53
CA MET A 141 23.84 20.19 2.88
C MET A 141 22.33 20.46 2.96
N LYS A 142 21.71 20.96 1.88
CA LYS A 142 20.24 21.15 1.82
C LYS A 142 19.53 19.81 1.74
N ILE A 143 20.05 18.88 0.94
CA ILE A 143 19.52 17.51 0.86
C ILE A 143 19.62 16.83 2.23
N ALA A 144 20.78 16.92 2.89
CA ALA A 144 20.98 16.33 4.21
C ALA A 144 19.98 16.87 5.26
N ARG A 145 19.73 18.18 5.26
CA ARG A 145 18.73 18.81 6.16
C ARG A 145 17.31 18.35 5.86
N LEU A 146 16.93 18.23 4.59
CA LEU A 146 15.62 17.71 4.18
C LEU A 146 15.41 16.28 4.69
N VAL A 147 16.40 15.41 4.47
CA VAL A 147 16.36 14.02 4.95
C VAL A 147 16.26 13.97 6.47
N GLN A 148 17.06 14.76 7.18
CA GLN A 148 17.02 14.84 8.65
C GLN A 148 15.65 15.30 9.16
N GLN A 149 15.07 16.34 8.55
CA GLN A 149 13.75 16.84 8.94
C GLN A 149 12.67 15.77 8.74
N LYS A 150 12.67 15.09 7.59
CA LYS A 150 11.70 14.03 7.31
C LYS A 150 11.87 12.81 8.20
N ALA A 151 13.11 12.46 8.56
CA ALA A 151 13.37 11.41 9.54
C ALA A 151 12.77 11.74 10.91
N LEU A 152 12.87 13.00 11.36
CA LEU A 152 12.24 13.45 12.61
C LEU A 152 10.71 13.39 12.56
N GLU A 153 10.10 13.69 11.40
CA GLU A 153 8.64 13.57 11.22
C GLU A 153 8.17 12.10 11.29
N ILE A 154 8.98 11.16 10.80
CA ILE A 154 8.74 9.71 10.87
C ILE A 154 8.94 9.15 12.28
N GLU A 155 9.85 9.72 13.06
CA GLU A 155 10.29 9.13 14.34
C GLU A 155 9.14 8.84 15.31
N LYS A 156 8.11 9.70 15.34
CA LYS A 156 6.90 9.47 16.17
C LYS A 156 6.05 8.27 15.72
N TRP A 157 6.13 7.89 14.43
CA TRP A 157 5.38 6.80 13.84
C TRP A 157 6.13 5.48 13.88
N ARG A 158 7.48 5.53 13.93
CA ARG A 158 8.34 4.34 14.01
C ARG A 158 7.83 3.28 15.01
N PRO A 159 7.56 3.60 16.29
CA PRO A 159 7.09 2.58 17.23
C PRO A 159 5.72 2.00 16.88
N VAL A 160 4.83 2.78 16.25
CA VAL A 160 3.50 2.32 15.83
C VAL A 160 3.62 1.35 14.66
N ILE A 161 4.47 1.70 13.68
CA ILE A 161 4.70 0.89 12.48
C ILE A 161 5.40 -0.41 12.84
N GLU A 162 6.44 -0.36 13.69
CA GLU A 162 7.17 -1.55 14.14
C GLU A 162 6.25 -2.48 14.94
N ALA A 163 5.45 -1.95 15.87
CA ALA A 163 4.50 -2.75 16.63
C ALA A 163 3.44 -3.43 15.75
N GLU A 164 2.92 -2.71 14.74
CA GLU A 164 1.96 -3.28 13.80
C GLU A 164 2.61 -4.27 12.84
N GLN A 165 3.82 -4.00 12.36
CA GLN A 165 4.57 -4.93 11.52
C GLN A 165 4.83 -6.25 12.27
N ASP A 166 5.23 -6.19 13.53
CA ASP A 166 5.42 -7.37 14.39
C ASP A 166 4.12 -8.14 14.63
N LEU A 167 2.98 -7.44 14.73
CA LEU A 167 1.66 -8.06 14.83
C LEU A 167 1.32 -8.80 13.53
N LEU A 168 1.44 -8.13 12.38
CA LEU A 168 1.11 -8.71 11.07
C LEU A 168 2.02 -9.90 10.73
N GLN A 169 3.31 -9.84 11.11
CA GLN A 169 4.24 -10.97 10.96
C GLN A 169 3.83 -12.18 11.79
N ARG A 170 3.41 -11.97 13.05
CA ARG A 170 2.90 -13.05 13.92
C ARG A 170 1.65 -13.69 13.33
N GLU A 171 0.72 -12.88 12.85
CA GLU A 171 -0.51 -13.37 12.24
C GLU A 171 -0.25 -14.18 10.97
N LEU A 172 0.69 -13.75 10.12
CA LEU A 172 1.12 -14.55 8.97
C LEU A 172 1.70 -15.90 9.40
N ALA A 173 2.52 -15.94 10.44
CA ALA A 173 3.07 -17.19 10.97
C ALA A 173 1.97 -18.12 11.53
N GLU A 174 0.96 -17.56 12.21
CA GLU A 174 -0.20 -18.30 12.72
C GLU A 174 -1.07 -18.90 11.61
N MET A 175 -1.05 -18.33 10.40
CA MET A 175 -1.71 -18.92 9.22
C MET A 175 -0.95 -20.13 8.65
N GLY A 176 0.12 -20.57 9.31
CA GLY A 176 0.90 -21.76 8.94
C GLY A 176 1.93 -21.50 7.83
N LEU A 177 2.48 -20.29 7.79
CA LEU A 177 3.16 -19.73 6.63
C LEU A 177 4.44 -18.97 6.91
#